data_AF-A0A6B7K5S2-F1
#
_entry.id   AF-A0A6B7K5S2-F1
#
_cell.length_a   1.000
_cell.length_b   1.000
_cell.length_c   1.000
_cell.angle_alpha   90.00
_cell.angle_beta   90.00
_cell.angle_gamma   90.00
#
_symmetry.space_group_name_H-M   'P 1'
#
loop_
_entity.id
_entity.type
_entity.pdbx_description
1 polymer ?
#
loop_
_entity_poly.entity_id
_entity_poly.type
_entity_poly.pdbx_seq_one_letter_code
_entity_poly.pdbx_strand_id
1 'polypeptide(L)'
;MRNLFPILMLITNLALNNDNNNNNNNYNLIHATCRETPYYSLCLTTLQSDPRSYEVEGDDAITTLGLIMVDAVKSKSIEIMEKIKELEKSNPEWRAPLSQCYVAYNAVLRADVTVAVEALKKGVPKFAEDGMDDVVVEAQTCEYSFNYYNKLDFPISNLSREIIELSKVAKSIIRMLL
;
A
#
# COMPACT_ATOMS: atom_id res chain seq x y z
N MET A 1 35.63 -59.33 29.32
CA MET A 1 34.23 -58.87 29.19
C MET A 1 34.23 -57.39 28.89
N ARG A 2 33.65 -57.04 27.74
CA ARG A 2 33.13 -55.75 27.24
C ARG A 2 34.05 -54.51 27.20
N ASN A 3 34.39 -54.20 25.95
CA ASN A 3 35.05 -53.01 25.42
C ASN A 3 34.15 -51.77 25.46
N LEU A 4 34.80 -50.60 25.51
CA LEU A 4 34.24 -49.25 25.37
C LEU A 4 33.46 -49.08 24.05
N PHE A 5 32.31 -48.40 24.13
CA PHE A 5 31.59 -47.83 22.98
C PHE A 5 32.07 -46.39 22.72
N PRO A 6 32.36 -45.99 21.47
CA PRO A 6 32.63 -44.60 21.13
C PRO A 6 31.35 -43.82 20.77
N ILE A 7 31.50 -42.51 20.94
CA ILE A 7 30.58 -41.39 20.74
C ILE A 7 30.06 -41.31 19.30
N LEU A 8 28.75 -41.08 19.12
CA LEU A 8 28.20 -40.51 17.88
C LEU A 8 27.40 -39.24 18.22
N MET A 9 28.11 -38.11 18.23
CA MET A 9 27.50 -36.78 18.21
C MET A 9 26.95 -36.57 16.79
N LEU A 10 25.63 -36.56 16.62
CA LEU A 10 25.01 -36.09 15.38
C LEU A 10 25.30 -34.59 15.27
N ILE A 11 26.21 -34.22 14.37
CA ILE A 11 26.36 -32.84 13.93
C ILE A 11 25.23 -32.62 12.91
N THR A 12 24.14 -32.00 13.35
CA THR A 12 23.17 -31.42 12.40
C THR A 12 23.86 -30.25 11.71
N ASN A 13 24.25 -30.45 10.45
CA ASN A 13 24.62 -29.35 9.56
C ASN A 13 23.38 -28.46 9.37
N LEU A 14 23.28 -27.41 10.18
CA LEU A 14 22.45 -26.26 9.86
C LEU A 14 23.18 -25.48 8.77
N ALA A 15 22.64 -25.52 7.56
CA ALA A 15 22.99 -24.56 6.52
C ALA A 15 22.51 -23.17 6.99
N LEU A 16 23.40 -22.41 7.61
CA LEU A 16 23.27 -20.97 7.80
C LEU A 16 24.25 -20.33 6.82
N ASN A 17 23.75 -19.84 5.68
CA ASN A 17 24.35 -18.79 4.83
C ASN A 17 23.55 -18.68 3.52
N ASN A 18 22.36 -18.06 3.58
CA ASN A 18 21.72 -17.49 2.39
C ASN A 18 20.87 -16.24 2.72
N ASP A 19 20.39 -16.09 3.96
CA ASP A 19 19.50 -14.98 4.35
C ASP A 19 20.17 -13.59 4.31
N ASN A 20 21.45 -13.48 4.66
CA ASN A 20 22.13 -12.18 4.73
C ASN A 20 22.35 -11.53 3.36
N ASN A 21 22.56 -12.32 2.30
CA ASN A 21 22.75 -11.77 0.96
C ASN A 21 21.42 -11.31 0.36
N ASN A 22 20.35 -12.08 0.58
CA ASN A 22 19.03 -11.79 0.03
C ASN A 22 18.38 -10.58 0.70
N ASN A 23 18.51 -10.45 2.03
CA ASN A 23 18.05 -9.27 2.77
C ASN A 23 18.74 -7.98 2.28
N ASN A 24 20.03 -8.04 1.98
CA ASN A 24 20.78 -6.90 1.44
C ASN A 24 20.33 -6.53 0.02
N ASN A 25 20.03 -7.52 -0.83
CA ASN A 25 19.53 -7.28 -2.18
C ASN A 25 18.14 -6.65 -2.18
N ASN A 26 17.22 -7.15 -1.34
CA ASN A 26 15.86 -6.61 -1.23
C ASN A 26 15.85 -5.23 -0.60
N TYR A 27 16.70 -4.98 0.41
CA TYR A 27 16.93 -3.64 0.94
C TYR A 27 17.37 -2.66 -0.17
N ASN A 28 18.35 -3.06 -1.00
CA ASN A 28 18.81 -2.25 -2.11
C ASN A 28 17.71 -2.00 -3.16
N LEU A 29 16.89 -3.00 -3.46
CA LEU A 29 15.77 -2.89 -4.39
C LEU A 29 14.69 -1.92 -3.88
N ILE A 30 14.29 -2.04 -2.61
CA ILE A 30 13.32 -1.13 -1.98
C ILE A 30 13.84 0.31 -2.05
N HIS A 31 15.11 0.53 -1.72
CA HIS A 31 15.74 1.84 -1.80
C HIS A 31 15.82 2.39 -3.23
N ALA A 32 16.16 1.55 -4.22
CA ALA A 32 16.16 1.93 -5.62
C ALA A 32 14.75 2.30 -6.11
N THR A 33 13.77 1.47 -5.78
CA THR A 33 12.36 1.68 -6.11
C THR A 33 11.86 3.00 -5.51
N CYS A 34 12.04 3.22 -4.20
CA CYS A 34 11.54 4.44 -3.56
C CYS A 34 12.22 5.72 -4.02
N ARG A 35 13.46 5.66 -4.57
CA ARG A 35 14.11 6.84 -5.16
C ARG A 35 13.39 7.34 -6.41
N GLU A 36 12.70 6.44 -7.11
CA GLU A 36 11.92 6.74 -8.32
C GLU A 36 10.45 7.08 -7.98
N THR A 37 10.10 7.24 -6.70
CA THR A 37 8.77 7.68 -6.26
C THR A 37 8.81 9.08 -5.65
N PRO A 38 7.71 9.84 -5.70
CA PRO A 38 7.53 10.94 -4.77
C PRO A 38 7.49 10.39 -3.33
N TYR A 39 7.72 11.25 -2.33
CA TYR A 39 7.62 10.87 -0.90
C TYR A 39 8.48 9.65 -0.51
N TYR A 40 9.76 9.68 -0.84
CA TYR A 40 10.74 8.61 -0.56
C TYR A 40 10.59 7.96 0.83
N SER A 41 10.50 8.78 1.89
CA SER A 41 10.37 8.27 3.26
C SER A 41 9.07 7.49 3.48
N LEU A 42 7.95 7.95 2.92
CA LEU A 42 6.67 7.24 2.97
C LEU A 42 6.79 5.88 2.28
N CYS A 43 7.31 5.88 1.04
CA CYS A 43 7.56 4.65 0.29
C CYS A 43 8.37 3.63 1.10
N LEU A 44 9.52 4.06 1.66
CA LEU A 44 10.37 3.19 2.48
C LEU A 44 9.60 2.62 3.67
N THR A 45 8.97 3.49 4.47
CA THR A 45 8.28 3.05 5.69
C THR A 45 7.14 2.08 5.40
N THR A 46 6.39 2.32 4.32
CA THR A 46 5.29 1.44 3.92
C THR A 46 5.80 0.09 3.45
N LEU A 47 6.76 0.06 2.52
CA LEU A 47 7.28 -1.21 1.99
C LEU A 47 7.99 -2.02 3.08
N GLN A 48 8.85 -1.40 3.89
CA GLN A 48 9.62 -2.10 4.94
C GLN A 48 8.74 -2.66 6.07
N SER A 49 7.52 -2.14 6.24
CA SER A 49 6.56 -2.64 7.22
C SER A 49 5.85 -3.93 6.79
N ASP A 50 5.93 -4.29 5.50
CA ASP A 50 5.28 -5.46 4.95
C ASP A 50 6.31 -6.57 4.68
N PRO A 51 6.20 -7.76 5.31
CA PRO A 51 7.19 -8.82 5.15
C PRO A 51 7.35 -9.28 3.68
N ARG A 52 6.30 -9.15 2.86
CA ARG A 52 6.34 -9.51 1.44
C ARG A 52 7.39 -8.74 0.65
N SER A 53 7.81 -7.55 1.12
CA SER A 53 8.85 -6.76 0.46
C SER A 53 10.23 -7.43 0.46
N TYR A 54 10.42 -8.45 1.31
CA TYR A 54 11.67 -9.17 1.46
C TYR A 54 11.60 -10.63 0.98
N GLU A 55 10.43 -11.10 0.53
CA GLU A 55 10.20 -12.51 0.16
C GLU A 55 10.34 -12.77 -1.35
N VAL A 56 10.19 -11.75 -2.19
CA VAL A 56 10.12 -11.91 -3.65
C VAL A 56 11.35 -11.34 -4.35
N GLU A 57 11.92 -12.12 -5.26
CA GLU A 57 13.09 -11.79 -6.08
C GLU A 57 12.75 -11.86 -7.59
N GLY A 58 13.62 -11.30 -8.43
CA GLY A 58 13.49 -11.38 -9.89
C GLY A 58 12.40 -10.47 -10.47
N ASP A 59 11.83 -10.87 -11.61
CA ASP A 59 10.91 -10.05 -12.41
C ASP A 59 9.61 -9.69 -11.67
N ASP A 60 9.21 -10.49 -10.67
CA ASP A 60 7.99 -10.29 -9.88
C ASP A 60 8.17 -9.32 -8.69
N ALA A 61 9.42 -8.90 -8.41
CA ALA A 61 9.71 -8.11 -7.22
C ALA A 61 9.03 -6.73 -7.27
N ILE A 62 9.11 -6.00 -8.39
CA ILE A 62 8.43 -4.70 -8.54
C ILE A 62 6.90 -4.85 -8.50
N THR A 63 6.35 -5.92 -9.10
CA THR A 63 4.91 -6.23 -9.02
C THR A 63 4.48 -6.42 -7.57
N THR A 64 5.29 -7.11 -6.77
CA THR A 64 5.04 -7.30 -5.33
C THR A 64 5.07 -5.99 -4.57
N LEU A 65 6.08 -5.13 -4.80
CA LEU A 65 6.13 -3.80 -4.16
C LEU A 65 4.93 -2.93 -4.55
N GLY A 66 4.49 -3.01 -5.81
CA GLY A 66 3.27 -2.34 -6.30
C GLY A 66 2.02 -2.83 -5.56
N LEU A 67 1.85 -4.16 -5.41
CA LEU A 67 0.74 -4.75 -4.67
C LEU A 67 0.72 -4.33 -3.20
N ILE A 68 1.88 -4.30 -2.52
CA ILE A 68 1.99 -3.82 -1.14
C ILE A 68 1.52 -2.37 -1.03
N MET A 69 1.94 -1.51 -1.95
CA MET A 69 1.53 -0.10 -1.91
C MET A 69 0.03 0.08 -2.21
N VAL A 70 -0.55 -0.72 -3.12
CA VAL A 70 -2.00 -0.75 -3.35
C VAL A 70 -2.77 -1.25 -2.11
N ASP A 71 -2.24 -2.24 -1.39
CA ASP A 71 -2.82 -2.70 -0.11
C ASP A 71 -2.74 -1.61 0.99
N ALA A 72 -1.71 -0.77 0.98
CA ALA A 72 -1.62 0.40 1.87
C ALA A 72 -2.69 1.44 1.55
N VAL A 73 -2.92 1.74 0.25
CA VAL A 73 -4.03 2.60 -0.21
C VAL A 73 -5.39 2.04 0.22
N LYS A 74 -5.58 0.73 0.07
CA LYS A 74 -6.80 0.03 0.53
C LYS A 74 -7.02 0.20 2.02
N SER A 75 -5.98 -0.02 2.83
CA SER A 75 -6.06 0.07 4.29
C SER A 75 -6.40 1.49 4.73
N LYS A 76 -5.77 2.51 4.14
CA LYS A 76 -6.08 3.92 4.39
C LYS A 76 -7.51 4.29 3.95
N SER A 77 -7.99 3.72 2.85
CA SER A 77 -9.37 3.92 2.39
C SER A 77 -10.40 3.40 3.40
N ILE A 78 -10.14 2.23 4.01
CA ILE A 78 -10.99 1.65 5.05
C ILE A 78 -11.03 2.56 6.28
N GLU A 79 -9.86 3.02 6.75
CA GLU A 79 -9.75 3.95 7.88
C GLU A 79 -10.55 5.25 7.60
N ILE A 80 -10.45 5.79 6.40
CA ILE A 80 -11.21 6.99 6.01
C ILE A 80 -12.73 6.72 6.02
N MET A 81 -13.17 5.58 5.49
CA MET A 81 -14.60 5.21 5.51
C MET A 81 -15.14 5.03 6.93
N GLU A 82 -14.34 4.48 7.84
CA GLU A 82 -14.67 4.40 9.26
C GLU A 82 -14.80 5.80 9.85
N LYS A 83 -13.84 6.70 9.55
CA LYS A 83 -13.88 8.07 10.03
C LYS A 83 -15.09 8.85 9.53
N ILE A 84 -15.45 8.68 8.26
CA ILE A 84 -16.65 9.30 7.67
C ILE A 84 -17.91 8.88 8.43
N LYS A 85 -18.05 7.59 8.77
CA LYS A 85 -19.20 7.09 9.55
C LYS A 85 -19.25 7.65 10.97
N GLU A 86 -18.10 7.86 11.61
CA GLU A 86 -18.05 8.52 12.92
C GLU A 86 -18.50 9.98 12.84
N LEU A 87 -18.00 10.70 11.83
CA LEU A 87 -18.35 12.10 11.61
C LEU A 87 -19.83 12.28 11.28
N GLU A 88 -20.42 11.37 10.52
CA GLU A 88 -21.85 11.45 10.16
C GLU A 88 -22.75 11.29 11.39
N LYS A 89 -22.35 10.45 12.35
CA LYS A 89 -23.07 10.29 13.63
C LYS A 89 -22.93 11.51 14.54
N SER A 90 -21.76 12.14 14.55
CA SER A 90 -21.44 13.23 15.47
C SER A 90 -21.84 14.61 14.95
N ASN A 91 -21.94 14.78 13.62
CA ASN A 91 -22.22 16.05 12.96
C ASN A 91 -23.33 15.86 11.90
N PRO A 92 -24.60 15.71 12.30
CA PRO A 92 -25.71 15.48 11.37
C PRO A 92 -25.84 16.54 10.27
N GLU A 93 -25.36 17.75 10.51
CA GLU A 93 -25.32 18.87 9.56
C GLU A 93 -24.30 18.68 8.43
N TRP A 94 -23.36 17.74 8.57
CA TRP A 94 -22.38 17.36 7.52
C TRP A 94 -22.83 16.16 6.69
N ARG A 95 -24.08 15.69 6.88
CA ARG A 95 -24.58 14.49 6.20
C ARG A 95 -24.43 14.52 4.68
N ALA A 96 -24.73 15.66 4.05
CA ALA A 96 -24.65 15.79 2.59
C ALA A 96 -23.20 15.65 2.06
N PRO A 97 -22.21 16.44 2.52
CA PRO A 97 -20.82 16.26 2.08
C PRO A 97 -20.24 14.89 2.49
N LEU A 98 -20.54 14.39 3.70
CA LEU A 98 -20.05 13.07 4.14
C LEU A 98 -20.63 11.92 3.31
N SER A 99 -21.88 12.03 2.85
CA SER A 99 -22.46 11.04 1.93
C SER A 99 -21.73 11.02 0.59
N GLN A 100 -21.26 12.17 0.07
CA GLN A 100 -20.47 12.20 -1.17
C GLN A 100 -19.09 11.60 -0.95
N CYS A 101 -18.44 11.92 0.17
CA CYS A 101 -17.20 11.27 0.57
C CYS A 101 -17.35 9.75 0.67
N TYR A 102 -18.45 9.26 1.24
CA TYR A 102 -18.71 7.81 1.33
C TYR A 102 -18.80 7.16 -0.05
N VAL A 103 -19.49 7.80 -1.01
CA VAL A 103 -19.59 7.30 -2.39
C VAL A 103 -18.22 7.24 -3.05
N ALA A 104 -17.44 8.31 -2.94
CA ALA A 104 -16.09 8.41 -3.49
C ALA A 104 -15.15 7.30 -2.96
N TYR A 105 -15.02 7.18 -1.63
CA TYR A 105 -14.16 6.15 -1.04
C TYR A 105 -14.69 4.71 -1.22
N ASN A 106 -16.00 4.54 -1.40
CA ASN A 106 -16.55 3.25 -1.79
C ASN A 106 -16.20 2.90 -3.25
N ALA A 107 -16.11 3.88 -4.15
CA ALA A 107 -15.57 3.68 -5.50
C ALA A 107 -14.09 3.25 -5.44
N VAL A 108 -13.27 3.93 -4.64
CA VAL A 108 -11.87 3.54 -4.39
C VAL A 108 -11.73 2.07 -4.02
N LEU A 109 -12.51 1.59 -3.05
CA LEU A 109 -12.43 0.20 -2.60
C LEU A 109 -12.95 -0.81 -3.62
N ARG A 110 -14.09 -0.52 -4.25
CA ARG A 110 -14.80 -1.50 -5.11
C ARG A 110 -14.34 -1.50 -6.56
N ALA A 111 -13.78 -0.39 -7.03
CA ALA A 111 -13.28 -0.22 -8.38
C ALA A 111 -11.76 -0.05 -8.34
N ASP A 112 -11.25 1.11 -7.94
CA ASP A 112 -9.87 1.53 -8.22
C ASP A 112 -8.81 0.57 -7.66
N VAL A 113 -8.88 0.28 -6.36
CA VAL A 113 -7.98 -0.67 -5.69
C VAL A 113 -8.19 -2.09 -6.22
N THR A 114 -9.45 -2.49 -6.42
CA THR A 114 -9.78 -3.86 -6.88
C THR A 114 -9.24 -4.11 -8.30
N VAL A 115 -9.43 -3.15 -9.20
CA VAL A 115 -8.90 -3.17 -10.57
C VAL A 115 -7.38 -3.15 -10.54
N ALA A 116 -6.75 -2.30 -9.71
CA ALA A 116 -5.30 -2.23 -9.63
C ALA A 116 -4.67 -3.56 -9.17
N VAL A 117 -5.23 -4.22 -8.17
CA VAL A 117 -4.78 -5.55 -7.73
C VAL A 117 -4.90 -6.59 -8.86
N GLU A 118 -6.05 -6.65 -9.52
CA GLU A 118 -6.28 -7.61 -10.61
C GLU A 118 -5.38 -7.33 -11.82
N ALA A 119 -5.14 -6.06 -12.14
CA ALA A 119 -4.30 -5.64 -13.23
C ALA A 119 -2.83 -5.99 -13.01
N LEU A 120 -2.31 -5.78 -11.80
CA LEU A 120 -0.95 -6.19 -11.42
C LEU A 120 -0.77 -7.70 -11.51
N LYS A 121 -1.73 -8.47 -10.98
CA LYS A 121 -1.69 -9.94 -11.04
C LYS A 121 -1.75 -10.51 -12.45
N LYS A 122 -2.36 -9.80 -13.39
CA LYS A 122 -2.52 -10.22 -14.79
C LYS A 122 -1.47 -9.62 -15.73
N GLY A 123 -0.51 -8.86 -15.21
CA GLY A 123 0.53 -8.23 -16.02
C GLY A 123 0.01 -7.14 -16.95
N VAL A 124 -1.06 -6.43 -16.57
CA VAL A 124 -1.62 -5.29 -17.32
C VAL A 124 -1.54 -3.98 -16.50
N PRO A 125 -0.33 -3.56 -16.09
CA PRO A 125 -0.12 -2.53 -15.06
C PRO A 125 -0.70 -1.16 -15.41
N LYS A 126 -1.00 -0.88 -16.68
CA LYS A 126 -1.60 0.40 -17.08
C LYS A 126 -2.94 0.66 -16.38
N PHE A 127 -3.77 -0.37 -16.24
CA PHE A 127 -5.03 -0.26 -15.49
C PHE A 127 -4.82 -0.05 -13.99
N ALA A 128 -3.71 -0.54 -13.43
CA ALA A 128 -3.36 -0.29 -12.04
C ALA A 128 -2.85 1.15 -11.83
N GLU A 129 -2.10 1.68 -12.80
CA GLU A 129 -1.68 3.08 -12.81
C GLU A 129 -2.90 4.02 -12.81
N ASP A 130 -3.86 3.75 -13.70
CA ASP A 130 -5.08 4.55 -13.83
C ASP A 130 -5.93 4.48 -12.56
N GLY A 131 -6.08 3.30 -11.96
CA GLY A 131 -6.76 3.16 -10.66
C GLY A 131 -6.12 4.01 -9.56
N MET A 132 -4.80 4.11 -9.49
CA MET A 132 -4.14 4.97 -8.48
C MET A 132 -4.29 6.46 -8.76
N ASP A 133 -4.46 6.88 -10.03
CA ASP A 133 -4.84 8.25 -10.36
C ASP A 133 -6.28 8.55 -9.92
N ASP A 134 -7.21 7.62 -10.14
CA ASP A 134 -8.61 7.77 -9.75
C ASP A 134 -8.76 7.93 -8.23
N VAL A 135 -7.95 7.23 -7.40
CA VAL A 135 -7.94 7.47 -5.95
C VAL A 135 -7.65 8.93 -5.58
N VAL A 136 -6.78 9.60 -6.32
CA VAL A 136 -6.49 11.03 -6.10
C VAL A 136 -7.71 11.88 -6.42
N VAL A 137 -8.41 11.57 -7.52
CA VAL A 137 -9.64 12.27 -7.94
C VAL A 137 -10.76 12.06 -6.92
N GLU A 138 -10.95 10.84 -6.42
CA GLU A 138 -11.98 10.53 -5.43
C GLU A 138 -11.71 11.22 -4.08
N ALA A 139 -10.45 11.26 -3.63
CA ALA A 139 -10.07 11.99 -2.42
C ALA A 139 -10.34 13.50 -2.55
N GLN A 140 -9.99 14.10 -3.70
CA GLN A 140 -10.27 15.50 -4.00
C GLN A 140 -11.77 15.81 -4.12
N THR A 141 -12.54 14.87 -4.68
CA THR A 141 -14.01 14.98 -4.79
C THR A 141 -14.66 15.03 -3.40
N CYS A 142 -14.19 14.19 -2.47
CA CYS A 142 -14.62 14.26 -1.09
C CYS A 142 -14.31 15.62 -0.44
N GLU A 143 -13.07 16.12 -0.57
CA GLU A 143 -12.69 17.43 -0.03
C GLU A 143 -13.52 18.57 -0.60
N TYR A 144 -13.71 18.58 -1.93
CA TYR A 144 -14.51 19.58 -2.63
C TYR A 144 -15.96 19.62 -2.14
N SER A 145 -16.53 18.49 -1.74
CA SER A 145 -17.91 18.43 -1.24
C SER A 145 -18.14 19.32 0.00
N PHE A 146 -17.15 19.43 0.89
CA PHE A 146 -17.25 20.27 2.09
C PHE A 146 -17.25 21.76 1.76
N ASN A 147 -16.46 22.15 0.77
CA ASN A 147 -16.48 23.52 0.25
C ASN A 147 -17.82 23.81 -0.46
N TYR A 148 -18.29 22.90 -1.29
CA TYR A 148 -19.50 23.07 -2.10
C TYR A 148 -20.78 23.23 -1.25
N TYR A 149 -21.02 22.32 -0.29
CA TYR A 149 -22.28 22.31 0.46
C TYR A 149 -22.35 23.42 1.50
N ASN A 150 -21.29 23.57 2.29
CA ASN A 150 -21.36 24.34 3.54
C ASN A 150 -20.23 25.36 3.68
N LYS A 151 -19.31 25.47 2.70
CA LYS A 151 -18.06 26.27 2.81
C LYS A 151 -17.30 25.98 4.11
N LEU A 152 -17.29 24.71 4.51
CA LEU A 152 -16.67 24.26 5.75
C LEU A 152 -15.23 23.85 5.51
N ASP A 153 -14.43 23.95 6.57
CA ASP A 153 -13.14 23.29 6.62
C ASP A 153 -13.34 21.77 6.54
N PHE A 154 -12.48 21.12 5.77
CA PHE A 154 -12.57 19.68 5.52
C PHE A 154 -12.01 18.89 6.72
N PRO A 155 -12.86 18.13 7.46
CA PRO A 155 -12.50 17.57 8.77
C PRO A 155 -11.51 16.40 8.72
N ILE A 156 -11.22 15.86 7.53
CA ILE A 156 -10.30 14.72 7.33
C ILE A 156 -9.17 15.04 6.33
N SER A 157 -8.79 16.32 6.23
CA SER A 157 -7.74 16.80 5.31
C SER A 157 -6.42 16.05 5.44
N ASN A 158 -5.99 15.70 6.66
CA ASN A 158 -4.78 14.90 6.88
C ASN A 158 -4.89 13.50 6.27
N LEU A 159 -6.02 12.80 6.47
CA LEU A 159 -6.23 11.47 5.93
C LEU A 159 -6.32 11.49 4.39
N SER A 160 -6.97 12.52 3.84
CA SER A 160 -7.04 12.75 2.40
C SER A 160 -5.65 12.98 1.79
N ARG A 161 -4.81 13.80 2.44
CA ARG A 161 -3.41 13.97 2.03
C ARG A 161 -2.66 12.64 2.05
N GLU A 162 -2.76 11.87 3.14
CA GLU A 162 -2.06 10.60 3.29
C GLU A 162 -2.43 9.59 2.18
N ILE A 163 -3.72 9.44 1.86
CA ILE A 163 -4.13 8.54 0.77
C ILE A 163 -3.69 9.04 -0.60
N ILE A 164 -3.71 10.36 -0.84
CA ILE A 164 -3.20 10.95 -2.09
C ILE A 164 -1.70 10.68 -2.24
N GLU A 165 -0.93 10.84 -1.16
CA GLU A 165 0.51 10.59 -1.16
C GLU A 165 0.81 9.10 -1.39
N LEU A 166 0.13 8.19 -0.69
CA LEU A 166 0.23 6.74 -0.91
C LEU A 166 -0.11 6.35 -2.35
N SER A 167 -1.18 6.91 -2.93
CA SER A 167 -1.61 6.60 -4.29
C SER A 167 -0.60 7.09 -5.33
N LYS A 168 0.01 8.25 -5.13
CA LYS A 168 1.10 8.75 -5.98
C LYS A 168 2.35 7.89 -5.91
N VAL A 169 2.70 7.38 -4.72
CA VAL A 169 3.78 6.40 -4.57
C VAL A 169 3.42 5.12 -5.31
N ALA A 170 2.24 4.55 -5.08
CA ALA A 170 1.75 3.33 -5.72
C ALA A 170 1.84 3.44 -7.24
N LYS A 171 1.27 4.52 -7.80
CA LYS A 171 1.33 4.84 -9.22
C LYS A 171 2.76 4.82 -9.75
N SER A 172 3.70 5.44 -9.04
CA SER A 172 5.09 5.56 -9.50
C SER A 172 5.78 4.19 -9.53
N ILE A 173 5.54 3.33 -8.53
CA ILE A 173 6.02 1.94 -8.52
C ILE A 173 5.41 1.15 -9.67
N ILE A 174 4.08 1.24 -9.85
CA ILE A 174 3.36 0.54 -10.93
C ILE A 174 3.88 0.97 -12.31
N ARG A 175 4.22 2.24 -12.48
CA ARG A 175 4.77 2.79 -13.74
C ARG A 175 6.09 2.14 -14.15
N MET A 176 6.85 1.57 -13.21
CA MET A 176 8.11 0.88 -13.52
C MET A 176 7.88 -0.44 -14.28
N LEU A 177 6.63 -0.90 -14.36
CA LEU A 177 6.21 -2.11 -15.08
C LEU A 177 5.70 -1.81 -16.51
N LEU A 178 5.77 -0.55 -16.96
CA LEU A 178 5.31 -0.07 -18.27
C LEU A 178 6.48 0.20 -19.22
#